data_AF-I3ICY5-F1
#
_entry.id   AF-I3ICY5-F1
#
_cell.length_a   1.000
_cell.length_b   1.000
_cell.length_c   1.000
_cell.angle_alpha   90.00
_cell.angle_beta   90.00
_cell.angle_gamma   90.00
#
_symmetry.space_group_name_H-M   'P 1'
#
loop_
_entity.id
_entity.type
_entity.pdbx_description
1 polymer ?
#
loop_
_entity_poly.entity_id
_entity_poly.type
_entity_poly.pdbx_seq_one_letter_code
_entity_poly.pdbx_strand_id
1 'polypeptide(L)' 'MAMRSLQQALTVALQQEDWERIRHLDRVCVVLIDRVIAANRNDKSTLIRALSELKGVYAGLIAQCRQEVTLLHAT' A
#
# COMPACT_ATOMS: atom_id res chain seq x y z
N MET A 1 -2.94 -12.90 2.47
CA MET A 1 -1.77 -12.75 3.37
C MET A 1 -0.76 -11.74 2.85
N ALA A 2 -0.31 -11.80 1.60
CA ALA A 2 0.67 -10.87 1.03
C ALA A 2 0.35 -9.37 1.22
N MET A 3 -0.93 -8.99 1.11
CA MET A 3 -1.36 -7.59 1.26
C MET A 3 -1.15 -7.01 2.66
N ARG A 4 -1.49 -7.79 3.70
CA ARG A 4 -1.30 -7.35 5.10
C ARG A 4 0.17 -7.24 5.46
N SER A 5 0.99 -8.17 4.96
CA SER A 5 2.44 -8.12 5.14
C SER A 5 3.05 -6.90 4.46
N LEU A 6 2.56 -6.54 3.26
CA LEU A 6 3.00 -5.33 2.57
C LEU A 6 2.59 -4.06 3.32
N GLN A 7 1.35 -4.00 3.82
CA GLN A 7 0.87 -2.89 4.64
C GLN A 7 1.73 -2.71 5.89
N GLN A 8 2.01 -3.78 6.64
CA GLN A 8 2.89 -3.72 7.82
C GLN A 8 4.31 -3.26 7.44
N ALA A 9 4.88 -3.77 6.35
CA ALA A 9 6.20 -3.36 5.89
C ALA A 9 6.24 -1.86 5.51
N LEU A 10 5.19 -1.36 4.86
CA LEU A 10 5.07 0.06 4.51
C LEU A 10 4.91 0.93 5.76
N THR A 11 4.08 0.53 6.73
CA THR A 11 3.92 1.26 8.00
C THR A 11 5.23 1.30 8.79
N VAL A 12 5.97 0.19 8.87
CA VAL A 12 7.28 0.16 9.55
C VAL A 12 8.30 1.03 8.84
N ALA A 13 8.36 0.97 7.50
CA ALA A 13 9.24 1.83 6.72
C ALA A 13 8.89 3.31 6.89
N LEU A 14 7.60 3.64 7.02
CA LEU A 14 7.12 4.99 7.31
C LEU A 14 7.63 5.50 8.66
N GLN A 15 7.44 4.70 9.72
CA GLN A 15 7.88 5.03 11.07
C GLN A 15 9.40 5.20 11.20
N GLN A 16 10.17 4.55 10.33
CA GLN A 16 11.62 4.64 10.29
C GLN A 16 12.13 5.72 9.32
N GLU A 17 11.23 6.46 8.68
CA GLU A 17 11.53 7.42 7.60
C GLU A 17 12.40 6.80 6.48
N ASP A 18 12.25 5.49 6.25
CA ASP A 18 13.00 4.74 5.25
C ASP A 18 12.33 4.90 3.87
N TRP A 19 12.54 6.07 3.28
CA TRP A 19 11.96 6.47 1.99
C TRP A 19 12.40 5.56 0.83
N GLU A 20 13.59 4.96 0.92
CA GLU A 20 14.08 4.01 -0.08
C GLU A 20 13.28 2.71 -0.02
N ARG A 21 13.04 2.20 1.19
CA ARG A 21 12.22 1.02 1.42
C ARG A 21 10.78 1.24 1.01
N ILE A 22 10.20 2.42 1.30
CA ILE A 22 8.86 2.79 0.82
C ILE A 22 8.81 2.74 -0.71
N ARG A 23 9.79 3.33 -1.40
CA ARG A 23 9.86 3.31 -2.87
C ARG A 23 10.01 1.90 -3.44
N HIS A 24 10.78 1.03 -2.77
CA HIS A 24 10.90 -0.37 -3.16
C HIS A 24 9.57 -1.12 -2.97
N LEU A 25 8.91 -0.94 -1.83
CA LEU A 25 7.62 -1.55 -1.52
C LEU A 25 6.52 -1.07 -2.47
N ASP A 26 6.55 0.19 -2.89
CA ASP A 26 5.63 0.75 -3.88
C ASP A 26 5.78 0.07 -5.25
N ARG A 27 7.02 -0.15 -5.70
CA ARG A 27 7.29 -0.93 -6.93
C ARG A 27 6.81 -2.38 -6.83
N VAL A 28 6.98 -3.01 -5.66
CA VAL A 28 6.47 -4.37 -5.40
C VAL A 28 4.94 -4.41 -5.47
N CYS A 29 4.29 -3.33 -4.99
CA CYS A 29 2.84 -3.15 -5.06
C CYS A 29 2.33 -3.15 -6.51
N VAL A 30 3.00 -2.42 -7.41
CA VAL A 30 2.67 -2.39 -8.85
C VAL A 30 2.72 -3.80 -9.47
N VAL A 31 3.78 -4.56 -9.19
CA VAL A 31 3.92 -5.94 -9.70
C VAL A 31 2.84 -6.86 -9.13
N LEU A 32 2.44 -6.66 -7.87
CA LEU A 32 1.34 -7.39 -7.26
C LEU A 32 -0.01 -7.07 -7.92
N ILE A 33 -0.26 -5.80 -8.25
CA ILE A 33 -1.46 -5.37 -9.00
C ILE A 33 -1.51 -6.07 -10.35
N ASP A 34 -0.42 -6.06 -11.11
CA ASP A 34 -0.36 -6.71 -12.42
C ASP A 34 -0.64 -8.21 -12.34
N ARG A 35 -0.12 -8.88 -11.30
CA ARG A 35 -0.40 -10.31 -11.05
C ARG A 35 -1.86 -10.55 -10.69
N VAL A 36 -2.48 -9.69 -9.90
CA VAL A 36 -3.89 -9.78 -9.53
C VAL A 36 -4.79 -9.54 -10.76
N ILE A 37 -4.45 -8.58 -11.61
CA ILE A 37 -5.14 -8.34 -12.89
C ILE A 37 -5.04 -9.56 -13.80
N ALA A 38 -3.83 -10.11 -13.96
CA ALA A 38 -3.60 -11.28 -14.80
C ALA A 38 -4.34 -12.52 -14.29
N ALA A 39 -4.31 -12.77 -12.98
CA ALA A 39 -4.96 -13.92 -12.35
C ALA A 39 -6.50 -13.86 -12.37
N ASN A 40 -7.09 -12.66 -12.37
CA ASN A 40 -8.54 -12.46 -12.26
C ASN A 40 -9.16 -11.90 -13.55
N ARG A 41 -8.49 -12.03 -14.70
CA ARG A 41 -8.91 -11.43 -15.98
C ARG A 41 -10.34 -11.83 -16.40
N ASN A 42 -10.78 -13.03 -16.04
CA ASN A 42 -12.09 -13.56 -16.36
C ASN A 42 -13.14 -13.35 -15.26
N ASP A 43 -12.76 -12.86 -14.08
CA ASP A 43 -13.66 -12.56 -12.97
C ASP A 43 -13.47 -11.11 -12.51
N LYS A 44 -14.18 -10.22 -13.20
CA LYS A 44 -14.17 -8.77 -12.96
C LYS A 44 -14.59 -8.41 -11.53
N SER A 45 -15.47 -9.20 -10.92
CA SER A 45 -15.97 -9.00 -9.55
C SER A 45 -14.85 -9.19 -8.53
N THR A 46 -14.11 -10.30 -8.66
CA THR A 46 -12.97 -10.60 -7.80
C THR A 46 -11.82 -9.62 -8.03
N LEU A 47 -11.61 -9.19 -9.28
CA LEU A 47 -10.65 -8.15 -9.62
C LEU A 47 -10.99 -6.80 -8.94
N ILE A 48 -12.24 -6.34 -9.05
CA ILE A 48 -12.68 -5.08 -8.43
C ILE A 48 -12.50 -5.14 -6.91
N ARG A 49 -12.82 -6.28 -6.28
CA ARG A 49 -12.64 -6.47 -4.84
C ARG A 49 -11.17 -6.39 -4.43
N ALA A 50 -10.29 -7.08 -5.15
CA ALA A 50 -8.86 -7.06 -4.87
C ALA A 50 -8.22 -5.67 -5.09
N LEU A 51 -8.62 -4.96 -6.15
CA LEU A 51 -8.19 -3.58 -6.41
C LEU A 51 -8.74 -2.61 -5.35
N SER A 52 -9.96 -2.81 -4.87
CA SER A 52 -10.57 -1.99 -3.81
C SER A 52 -9.86 -2.17 -2.47
N GLU A 53 -9.48 -3.40 -2.12
CA GLU A 53 -8.62 -3.66 -0.94
C GLU A 53 -7.27 -2.96 -1.07
N LEU A 54 -6.67 -2.98 -2.26
CA LEU A 54 -5.39 -2.31 -2.53
C LEU A 54 -5.47 -0.80 -2.43
N LYS A 55 -6.53 -0.21 -2.97
CA LYS A 55 -6.85 1.21 -2.78
C LYS A 55 -7.01 1.56 -1.30
N GLY A 56 -7.61 0.68 -0.50
CA GLY A 56 -7.75 0.87 0.95
C GLY A 56 -6.40 0.93 1.68
N VAL A 57 -5.45 0.06 1.32
CA VAL A 57 -4.09 0.04 1.89
C VAL A 57 -3.37 1.36 1.60
N TYR A 58 -3.41 1.84 0.35
CA TYR A 58 -2.79 3.13 0.00
C TYR A 58 -3.45 4.32 0.67
N ALA A 59 -4.78 4.34 0.77
CA ALA A 59 -5.49 5.40 1.48
C ALA A 59 -5.09 5.43 2.98
N GLY A 60 -4.90 4.27 3.60
CA GLY A 60 -4.41 4.15 4.97
C GLY A 60 -2.99 4.68 5.14
N LEU A 61 -2.08 4.36 4.21
CA LEU A 61 -0.71 4.87 4.24
C LEU A 61 -0.66 6.39 4.05
N ILE A 62 -1.43 6.94 3.11
CA ILE A 62 -1.52 8.39 2.92
C ILE A 62 -2.08 9.08 4.16
N ALA A 63 -3.08 8.48 4.82
CA ALA A 63 -3.62 9.00 6.06
C ALA A 63 -2.56 9.00 7.18
N GLN A 64 -1.77 7.92 7.32
CA GLN A 64 -0.66 7.85 8.27
C GLN A 64 0.41 8.90 7.98
N CYS A 65 0.85 9.05 6.72
CA CYS A 65 1.79 10.11 6.33
C CYS A 65 1.27 11.50 6.69
N ARG A 66 -0.01 11.78 6.39
CA ARG A 66 -0.62 13.09 6.70
C ARG A 66 -0.66 13.34 8.20
N GLN A 67 -0.93 12.31 8.99
CA GLN A 67 -1.01 12.41 10.44
C GLN A 67 0.37 12.68 11.07
N GLU A 68 1.42 12.00 10.59
CA GLU A 68 2.82 12.26 10.99
C GLU A 68 3.27 13.67 10.59
N VAL A 69 2.98 14.13 9.37
CA VAL A 69 3.28 15.51 8.94
C VAL A 69 2.53 16.56 9.77
N THR A 70 1.29 16.27 10.16
CA THR A 70 0.51 17.18 11.01
C THR A 70 1.08 17.26 12.43
N LEU A 71 1.57 16.14 12.97
CA LEU A 71 2.25 16.09 14.27
C LEU A 71 3.60 16.81 14.23
N LEU A 72 4.39 16.64 13.16
CA LEU A 72 5.67 17.31 12.96
C LEU A 72 5.55 18.83 12.83
N HIS A 73 4.49 19.34 12.20
CA HIS A 73 4.24 20.79 12.10
C HIS A 73 3.59 21.42 13.36
N ALA A 74 3.22 20.61 14.36
CA ALA A 74 2.62 21.09 15.62
C ALA A 74 3.66 21.32 16.75
N THR A 75 4.92 20.99 16.52
CA THR A 75 6.09 21.23 17.39
C THR A 75 7.00 22.29 16.77
#